data_AF-A0A974A7T3-F1
#
_entry.id   AF-A0A974A7T3-F1
#
_cell.length_a   1.000
_cell.length_b   1.000
_cell.length_c   1.000
_cell.angle_alpha   90.00
_cell.angle_beta   90.00
_cell.angle_gamma   90.00
#
_symmetry.space_group_name_H-M   'P 1'
#
loop_
_entity.id
_entity.type
_entity.pdbx_description
1 polymer ?
#
loop_
_entity_poly.entity_id
_entity_poly.type
_entity_poly.pdbx_seq_one_letter_code
_entity_poly.pdbx_strand_id
1 'polypeptide(L)'
;MEEFLNEIIISSEKNLQLDIFRMNGQVLLQIFKAEDVARWGTDFKVESNALVFQLLFNNGKTDNSRNLERFKESNSFMDFKFVEFYKQTNYFSNVPTRIGVLAIMEKIVEIINVVYGLSFEETKATLNAY
;
A
#
# COMPACT_ATOMS: atom_id res chain seq x y z
N MET A 1 -12.59 -3.14 6.28
CA MET A 1 -11.70 -2.83 5.12
C MET A 1 -12.45 -2.03 4.08
N GLU A 2 -13.56 -2.56 3.54
CA GLU A 2 -14.39 -1.84 2.57
C GLU A 2 -14.80 -0.44 3.06
N GLU A 3 -15.23 -0.33 4.32
CA GLU A 3 -15.54 0.96 4.96
C GLU A 3 -14.35 1.93 4.96
N PHE A 4 -13.16 1.48 5.35
CA PHE A 4 -11.95 2.32 5.31
C PHE A 4 -11.57 2.75 3.89
N LEU A 5 -11.76 1.89 2.89
CA LEU A 5 -11.50 2.22 1.50
C LEU A 5 -12.50 3.24 0.96
N ASN A 6 -13.79 3.07 1.28
CA ASN A 6 -14.79 4.08 0.95
C ASN A 6 -14.44 5.41 1.61
N GLU A 7 -14.10 5.39 2.90
CA GLU A 7 -13.78 6.59 3.66
C GLU A 7 -12.55 7.33 3.10
N ILE A 8 -11.43 6.64 2.86
CA ILE A 8 -10.23 7.28 2.29
C ILE A 8 -10.47 7.83 0.87
N ILE A 9 -11.34 7.21 0.07
CA ILE A 9 -11.65 7.66 -1.29
C ILE A 9 -12.51 8.93 -1.28
N ILE A 10 -13.53 9.00 -0.42
CA ILE A 10 -14.50 10.11 -0.42
C ILE A 10 -14.09 11.27 0.50
N SER A 11 -13.23 11.02 1.48
CA SER A 11 -12.90 12.02 2.49
C SER A 11 -12.05 13.16 1.92
N SER A 12 -12.47 14.38 2.24
CA SER A 12 -11.71 15.60 2.00
C SER A 12 -10.57 15.84 3.00
N GLU A 13 -10.49 15.04 4.05
CA GLU A 13 -9.43 15.13 5.08
C GLU A 13 -8.06 14.90 4.42
N LYS A 14 -7.07 15.73 4.76
CA LYS A 14 -5.73 15.63 4.17
C LYS A 14 -4.89 14.60 4.93
N ASN A 15 -3.92 14.02 4.24
CA ASN A 15 -2.95 13.08 4.82
C ASN A 15 -3.61 11.87 5.50
N LEU A 16 -4.73 11.41 4.96
CA LEU A 16 -5.30 10.14 5.38
C LEU A 16 -4.40 9.00 4.89
N GLN A 17 -4.15 8.07 5.81
CA GLN A 17 -3.34 6.89 5.59
C GLN A 17 -4.12 5.68 6.08
N LEU A 18 -4.40 4.76 5.16
CA LEU A 18 -4.90 3.44 5.49
C LEU A 18 -3.71 2.49 5.64
N ASP A 19 -3.48 2.05 6.86
CA ASP A 19 -2.43 1.09 7.19
C ASP A 19 -3.00 -0.31 7.33
N ILE A 20 -2.33 -1.28 6.73
CA ILE A 20 -2.62 -2.69 6.86
C ILE A 20 -1.44 -3.34 7.56
N PHE A 21 -1.72 -4.03 8.66
CA PHE A 21 -0.73 -4.62 9.54
C PHE A 21 -0.91 -6.13 9.60
N ARG A 22 0.17 -6.83 9.90
CA ARG A 22 0.13 -8.16 10.46
C ARG A 22 -0.38 -8.09 11.90
N MET A 23 -0.94 -9.20 12.42
CA MET A 23 -1.39 -9.29 13.82
C MET A 23 -0.34 -8.90 14.87
N ASN A 24 0.96 -9.04 14.56
CA ASN A 24 2.08 -8.64 15.43
C ASN A 24 2.43 -7.13 15.36
N GLY A 25 1.66 -6.33 14.64
CA GLY A 25 1.83 -4.87 14.52
C GLY A 25 2.78 -4.41 13.41
N GLN A 26 3.37 -5.31 12.61
CA GLN A 26 4.20 -4.92 11.48
C GLN A 26 3.34 -4.44 10.31
N VAL A 27 3.62 -3.23 9.80
CA VAL A 27 2.98 -2.69 8.59
C VAL A 27 3.32 -3.54 7.38
N LEU A 28 2.31 -3.95 6.63
CA LEU A 28 2.41 -4.72 5.39
C LEU A 28 2.17 -3.82 4.16
N LEU A 29 1.15 -2.98 4.18
CA LEU A 29 0.78 -2.11 3.07
C LEU A 29 0.25 -0.80 3.64
N GLN A 30 0.66 0.31 3.05
CA GLN A 30 0.11 1.63 3.36
C GLN A 30 -0.53 2.20 2.10
N ILE A 31 -1.67 2.85 2.26
CA ILE A 31 -2.48 3.36 1.16
C ILE A 31 -2.79 4.82 1.44
N PHE A 32 -2.52 5.66 0.44
CA PHE A 32 -2.64 7.12 0.51
C PHE A 32 -3.49 7.65 -0.62
N LYS A 33 -4.02 8.86 -0.47
CA LYS A 33 -4.55 9.60 -1.61
C LYS A 33 -3.40 10.11 -2.48
N ALA A 34 -3.51 9.96 -3.80
CA ALA A 34 -2.50 10.42 -4.74
C ALA A 34 -2.23 11.93 -4.62
N GLU A 35 -3.25 12.74 -4.30
CA GLU A 35 -3.09 14.18 -4.08
C GLU A 35 -2.18 14.54 -2.90
N ASP A 36 -2.11 13.69 -1.87
CA ASP A 36 -1.26 13.90 -0.70
C ASP A 36 0.18 13.48 -1.03
N VAL A 37 0.36 12.32 -1.68
CA VAL A 37 1.67 11.85 -2.14
C VAL A 37 2.31 12.82 -3.15
N ALA A 38 1.51 13.48 -3.98
CA ALA A 38 1.97 14.51 -4.91
C ALA A 38 2.79 15.62 -4.22
N ARG A 39 2.49 15.88 -2.94
CA ARG A 39 3.10 16.97 -2.15
C ARG A 39 4.36 16.53 -1.41
N TRP A 40 4.71 15.25 -1.43
CA TRP A 40 5.85 14.71 -0.69
C TRP A 40 7.21 15.00 -1.35
N GLY A 41 7.22 15.54 -2.57
CA GLY A 41 8.46 15.85 -3.29
C GLY A 41 9.26 14.63 -3.71
N THR A 42 8.60 13.47 -3.85
CA THR A 42 9.22 12.25 -4.39
C THR A 42 9.26 12.27 -5.91
N ASP A 43 10.19 11.53 -6.53
CA ASP A 43 10.24 11.34 -7.99
C ASP A 43 9.09 10.46 -8.54
N PHE A 44 8.21 9.96 -7.67
CA PHE A 44 7.07 9.15 -8.07
C PHE A 44 5.99 10.01 -8.72
N LYS A 45 5.71 9.75 -10.01
CA LYS A 45 4.63 10.40 -10.73
C LYS A 45 3.28 9.82 -10.30
N VAL A 46 2.51 10.61 -9.58
CA VAL A 46 1.16 10.25 -9.16
C VAL A 46 0.13 10.47 -10.28
N GLU A 47 -0.88 9.61 -10.32
CA GLU A 47 -2.05 9.78 -11.18
C GLU A 47 -3.18 10.51 -10.44
N SER A 48 -3.97 11.30 -11.16
CA SER A 48 -5.15 11.93 -10.58
C SER A 48 -6.23 10.88 -10.28
N ASN A 49 -7.01 11.11 -9.22
CA ASN A 49 -8.09 10.20 -8.79
C ASN A 49 -7.59 8.76 -8.59
N ALA A 50 -6.43 8.62 -7.94
CA ALA A 50 -5.85 7.33 -7.60
C ALA A 50 -5.55 7.26 -6.10
N LEU A 51 -5.48 6.03 -5.61
CA LEU A 51 -4.78 5.72 -4.37
C LEU A 51 -3.33 5.36 -4.71
N VAL A 52 -2.41 5.66 -3.81
CA VAL A 52 -1.02 5.23 -3.90
C VAL A 52 -0.80 4.11 -2.90
N PHE A 53 -0.44 2.94 -3.41
CA PHE A 53 -0.08 1.78 -2.60
C PHE A 53 1.42 1.82 -2.35
N GLN A 54 1.83 1.76 -1.09
CA GLN A 54 3.22 1.73 -0.67
C GLN A 54 3.57 0.41 0.01
N LEU A 55 4.56 -0.28 -0.56
CA LEU A 55 5.24 -1.40 0.07
C LEU A 55 6.62 -0.95 0.55
N LEU A 56 6.85 -1.12 1.84
CA LEU A 56 8.13 -0.81 2.49
C LEU A 56 8.82 -2.11 2.91
N PHE A 57 10.05 -2.32 2.48
CA PHE A 57 10.88 -3.44 2.91
C PHE A 57 12.07 -2.91 3.72
N ASN A 58 12.20 -3.36 4.97
CA ASN A 58 13.30 -2.98 5.85
C ASN A 58 13.69 -4.12 6.81
N ASN A 59 14.90 -4.03 7.37
CA ASN A 59 15.47 -5.08 8.21
C ASN A 59 14.71 -5.33 9.52
N GLY A 60 13.81 -4.43 9.92
CA GLY A 60 12.96 -4.60 11.11
C GLY A 60 11.72 -5.47 10.87
N LYS A 61 11.44 -5.87 9.62
CA LYS A 61 10.27 -6.70 9.28
C LYS A 61 10.61 -8.19 9.29
N THR A 62 9.67 -9.00 9.75
CA THR A 62 9.79 -10.46 9.75
C THR A 62 9.84 -10.98 8.32
N ASP A 63 10.78 -11.88 8.04
CA ASP A 63 11.01 -12.49 6.73
C ASP A 63 11.16 -11.47 5.57
N ASN A 64 11.63 -10.26 5.87
CA ASN A 64 11.67 -9.15 4.91
C ASN A 64 12.36 -9.50 3.59
N SER A 65 13.49 -10.21 3.63
CA SER A 65 14.21 -10.62 2.42
C SER A 65 13.39 -11.57 1.55
N ARG A 66 12.69 -12.53 2.16
CA ARG A 66 11.81 -13.47 1.44
C ARG A 66 10.54 -12.79 0.93
N ASN A 67 9.97 -11.85 1.69
CA ASN A 67 8.83 -11.04 1.23
C ASN A 67 9.23 -10.20 0.01
N LEU A 68 10.42 -9.59 0.04
CA LEU A 68 10.93 -8.81 -1.08
C LEU A 68 11.18 -9.67 -2.33
N GLU A 69 11.70 -10.88 -2.14
CA GLU A 69 11.88 -11.86 -3.22
C GLU A 69 10.52 -12.23 -3.85
N ARG A 70 9.55 -12.67 -3.03
CA ARG A 70 8.19 -12.96 -3.49
C ARG A 70 7.54 -11.77 -4.20
N PHE A 71 7.73 -10.57 -3.69
CA PHE A 71 7.23 -9.37 -4.35
C PHE A 71 7.85 -9.17 -5.73
N LYS A 72 9.17 -9.26 -5.87
CA LYS A 72 9.86 -9.10 -7.16
C LYS A 72 9.50 -10.18 -8.18
N GLU A 73 9.17 -11.38 -7.72
CA GLU A 73 8.71 -12.49 -8.56
C GLU A 73 7.21 -12.43 -8.89
N SER A 74 6.45 -11.58 -8.20
CA SER A 74 5.00 -11.45 -8.41
C SER A 74 4.66 -10.63 -9.65
N ASN A 75 3.50 -10.92 -10.24
CA ASN A 75 2.95 -10.10 -11.32
C ASN A 75 2.74 -8.64 -10.88
N SER A 76 2.45 -8.42 -9.60
CA SER A 76 2.27 -7.07 -9.05
C SER A 76 3.52 -6.22 -9.18
N PHE A 77 4.73 -6.79 -9.20
CA PHE A 77 5.99 -6.03 -9.25
C PHE A 77 6.02 -5.01 -10.41
N MET A 78 5.47 -5.38 -11.57
CA MET A 78 5.49 -4.52 -12.77
C MET A 78 4.67 -3.24 -12.59
N ASP A 79 3.67 -3.25 -11.72
CA ASP A 79 2.81 -2.10 -11.40
C ASP A 79 3.46 -1.13 -10.42
N PHE A 80 4.55 -1.54 -9.76
CA PHE A 80 5.21 -0.76 -8.73
C PHE A 80 6.49 -0.13 -9.26
N LYS A 81 6.76 1.09 -8.80
CA LYS A 81 8.00 1.81 -9.05
C LYS A 81 8.81 1.86 -7.77
N PHE A 82 10.09 1.53 -7.89
CA PHE A 82 11.03 1.77 -6.80
C PHE A 82 11.16 3.27 -6.56
N VAL A 83 11.05 3.68 -5.30
CA VAL A 83 11.21 5.06 -4.85
C VAL A 83 12.21 5.04 -3.71
N GLU A 84 13.33 5.73 -3.86
CA GLU A 84 14.25 5.92 -2.74
C GLU A 84 13.66 6.97 -1.80
N PHE A 85 13.16 6.53 -0.67
CA PHE A 85 12.53 7.40 0.34
C PHE A 85 13.12 7.05 1.71
N TYR A 86 13.68 8.05 2.40
CA TYR A 86 14.35 7.89 3.70
C TYR A 86 15.39 6.76 3.78
N LYS A 87 16.14 6.49 2.71
CA LYS A 87 17.14 5.39 2.62
C LYS A 87 16.52 4.00 2.85
N GLN A 88 15.22 3.85 2.61
CA GLN A 88 14.51 2.60 2.72
C GLN A 88 14.02 2.13 1.35
N THR A 89 13.92 0.81 1.20
CA THR A 89 13.42 0.18 -0.02
C THR A 89 11.90 0.33 -0.09
N ASN A 90 11.44 1.35 -0.83
CA ASN A 90 10.02 1.61 -1.02
C ASN A 90 9.60 1.34 -2.45
N TYR A 91 8.38 0.85 -2.61
CA TYR A 91 7.76 0.62 -3.90
C TYR A 91 6.37 1.22 -3.90
N PHE A 92 6.10 2.11 -4.84
CA PHE A 92 4.82 2.83 -4.96
C PHE A 92 4.08 2.39 -6.23
N SER A 93 2.76 2.26 -6.15
CA SER A 93 1.91 1.97 -7.31
C SER A 93 0.68 2.89 -7.31
N ASN A 94 0.32 3.39 -8.49
CA ASN A 94 -0.94 4.10 -8.68
C ASN A 94 -2.07 3.07 -8.87
N VAL A 95 -3.14 3.21 -8.08
CA VAL A 95 -4.35 2.40 -8.16
C VAL A 95 -5.53 3.32 -8.42
N PRO A 96 -6.01 3.43 -9.68
CA PRO A 96 -7.09 4.35 -10.03
C PRO A 96 -8.38 4.02 -9.28
N THR A 97 -9.02 5.00 -8.64
CA THR A 97 -10.26 4.76 -7.86
C THR A 97 -11.43 4.31 -8.74
N ARG A 98 -11.39 4.64 -10.04
CA ARG A 98 -12.40 4.24 -11.04
C ARG A 98 -12.56 2.73 -11.23
N ILE A 99 -11.60 1.91 -10.79
CA ILE A 99 -11.72 0.44 -10.86
C ILE A 99 -12.73 -0.11 -9.84
N GLY A 100 -13.15 0.71 -8.87
CA GLY A 100 -14.12 0.35 -7.85
C GLY A 100 -13.49 -0.30 -6.62
N VAL A 101 -14.17 -0.14 -5.47
CA VAL A 101 -13.66 -0.59 -4.16
C VAL A 101 -13.40 -2.09 -4.10
N LEU A 102 -14.27 -2.90 -4.71
CA LEU A 102 -14.11 -4.36 -4.73
C LEU A 102 -12.81 -4.77 -5.43
N ALA A 103 -12.50 -4.22 -6.60
CA ALA A 103 -11.26 -4.53 -7.31
C ALA A 103 -10.01 -4.02 -6.56
N ILE A 104 -10.12 -2.89 -5.86
CA ILE A 104 -9.05 -2.39 -4.98
C ILE A 104 -8.83 -3.38 -3.81
N MET A 105 -9.91 -3.89 -3.20
CA MET A 105 -9.83 -4.90 -2.15
C MET A 105 -9.20 -6.20 -2.65
N GLU A 106 -9.59 -6.69 -3.83
CA GLU A 106 -8.99 -7.87 -4.45
C GLU A 106 -7.49 -7.69 -4.66
N LYS A 107 -7.05 -6.51 -5.13
CA LYS A 107 -5.62 -6.18 -5.27
C LYS A 107 -4.89 -6.18 -3.93
N ILE A 108 -5.52 -5.67 -2.86
CA ILE A 108 -4.95 -5.72 -1.51
C ILE A 108 -4.79 -7.18 -1.06
N VAL A 109 -5.83 -8.00 -1.19
CA VAL A 109 -5.82 -9.41 -0.80
C VAL A 109 -4.75 -10.18 -1.59
N GLU A 110 -4.64 -9.94 -2.89
CA GLU A 110 -3.59 -10.52 -3.73
C GLU A 110 -2.20 -10.16 -3.22
N ILE A 111 -1.94 -8.87 -2.93
CA ILE A 111 -0.65 -8.43 -2.37
C ILE A 111 -0.36 -9.13 -1.05
N ILE A 112 -1.34 -9.20 -0.14
CA ILE A 112 -1.17 -9.86 1.17
C ILE A 112 -0.83 -11.35 1.00
N ASN A 113 -1.58 -12.06 0.16
CA ASN A 113 -1.36 -13.47 -0.10
C ASN A 113 -0.02 -13.74 -0.79
N VAL A 114 0.29 -13.01 -1.86
CA VAL A 114 1.45 -13.29 -2.72
C VAL A 114 2.75 -12.79 -2.10
N VAL A 115 2.78 -11.54 -1.62
CA VAL A 115 4.01 -10.94 -1.09
C VAL A 115 4.34 -11.49 0.30
N TYR A 116 3.32 -11.58 1.16
CA TYR A 116 3.53 -11.89 2.57
C TYR A 116 3.23 -13.36 2.92
N GLY A 117 2.57 -14.12 2.03
CA GLY A 117 2.22 -15.52 2.31
C GLY A 117 1.24 -15.66 3.48
N LEU A 118 0.38 -14.65 3.68
CA LEU A 118 -0.59 -14.57 4.76
C LEU A 118 -2.00 -14.60 4.19
N SER A 119 -2.97 -15.13 4.92
CA SER A 119 -4.38 -14.90 4.60
C SER A 119 -4.80 -13.49 5.04
N PHE A 120 -5.85 -12.94 4.43
CA PHE A 120 -6.31 -11.59 4.75
C PHE A 120 -6.83 -11.49 6.20
N GLU A 121 -7.39 -12.57 6.74
CA GLU A 121 -7.87 -12.68 8.12
C GLU A 121 -6.74 -12.56 9.16
N GLU A 122 -5.49 -12.76 8.74
CA GLU A 122 -4.29 -12.56 9.57
C GLU A 122 -3.80 -11.11 9.61
N THR A 123 -4.62 -10.17 9.11
CA THR A 123 -4.31 -8.75 9.04
C THR A 123 -5.27 -7.89 9.88
N LYS A 124 -4.80 -6.69 10.22
CA LYS A 124 -5.58 -5.61 10.84
C LYS A 124 -5.44 -4.36 9.98
N ALA A 125 -6.44 -3.49 10.00
CA ALA A 125 -6.41 -2.24 9.27
C ALA A 125 -6.79 -1.06 10.15
N THR A 126 -6.17 0.09 9.94
CA THR A 126 -6.55 1.36 10.58
C THR A 126 -6.49 2.49 9.57
N LEU A 127 -7.40 3.44 9.69
CA LEU A 127 -7.37 4.69 8.94
C LEU A 127 -7.02 5.83 9.89
N ASN A 128 -5.94 6.55 9.62
CA ASN A 128 -5.42 7.63 10.46
C ASN A 128 -5.21 8.90 9.63
N ALA A 129 -5.35 10.07 10.27
CA ALA A 129 -4.97 11.37 9.72
C ALA A 129 -3.69 11.86 10.41
N TYR A 130 -2.73 12.40 9.63
CA TYR A 130 -1.41 12.85 10.12
C TYR A 130 -1.10 14.32 9.80
#